data_AF-A0AAW8NZ68-F1
#
_entry.id   AF-A0AAW8NZ68-F1
#
_cell.length_a   1.000
_cell.length_b   1.000
_cell.length_c   1.000
_cell.angle_alpha   90.00
_cell.angle_beta   90.00
_cell.angle_gamma   90.00
#
_symmetry.space_group_name_H-M   'P 1'
#
loop_
_entity.id
_entity.type
_entity.pdbx_description
1 polymer ?
#
loop_
_entity_poly.entity_id
_entity_poly.type
_entity_poly.pdbx_seq_one_letter_code
_entity_poly.pdbx_strand_id
1 'polypeptide(L)'
;MTGHDDRYIEITTRLRSVRSFCDFLSQGGIVRVALKDGAPYKDVTAVLLERKRREAEALDRTRRRLYPDLSDEEVMPPLYSRH
;
A
#
# COMPACT_ATOMS: atom_id res chain seq x y z
N MET A 1 -4.45 24.45 -9.68
CA MET A 1 -3.22 23.72 -9.30
C MET A 1 -3.43 22.79 -8.11
N THR A 2 -4.34 23.07 -7.18
CA THR A 2 -4.65 22.22 -6.00
C THR A 2 -5.05 20.77 -6.31
N GLY A 3 -5.85 20.53 -7.35
CA GLY A 3 -6.32 19.17 -7.67
C GLY A 3 -5.24 18.20 -8.19
N HIS A 4 -4.09 18.69 -8.64
CA HIS A 4 -2.95 17.83 -9.00
C HIS A 4 -2.21 17.34 -7.76
N ASP A 5 -2.08 18.19 -6.74
CA ASP A 5 -1.43 17.85 -5.47
C ASP A 5 -2.27 16.86 -4.66
N ASP A 6 -3.59 17.05 -4.61
CA ASP A 6 -4.51 16.15 -3.88
C ASP A 6 -4.43 14.72 -4.44
N ARG A 7 -4.40 14.57 -5.77
CA ARG A 7 -4.31 13.26 -6.42
C ARG A 7 -2.94 12.62 -6.26
N TYR A 8 -1.87 13.42 -6.22
CA TYR A 8 -0.53 12.92 -5.91
C TYR A 8 -0.46 12.37 -4.48
N ILE A 9 -0.98 13.13 -3.50
CA ILE A 9 -1.05 12.73 -2.10
C ILE A 9 -1.88 11.46 -1.93
N GLU A 10 -3.02 11.35 -2.62
CA GLU A 10 -3.87 10.16 -2.57
C GLU A 10 -3.11 8.90 -3.04
N ILE A 11 -2.46 8.98 -4.21
CA ILE A 11 -1.74 7.84 -4.80
C ILE A 11 -0.55 7.44 -3.92
N THR A 12 0.24 8.40 -3.45
CA THR A 12 1.43 8.13 -2.63
C THR A 12 1.05 7.59 -1.26
N THR A 13 0.02 8.14 -0.61
CA THR A 13 -0.51 7.63 0.67
C THR A 13 -1.02 6.21 0.53
N ARG A 14 -1.78 5.91 -0.52
CA ARG A 14 -2.28 4.56 -0.78
C ARG A 14 -1.13 3.59 -1.05
N LEU A 15 -0.14 4.00 -1.85
CA LEU A 15 1.05 3.18 -2.13
C LEU A 15 1.83 2.85 -0.85
N ARG A 16 2.04 3.84 0.03
CA ARG A 16 2.65 3.64 1.36
C ARG A 16 1.88 2.63 2.19
N SER A 17 0.56 2.79 2.30
CA SER A 17 -0.30 1.87 3.07
C SER A 17 -0.23 0.43 2.55
N VAL A 18 -0.31 0.25 1.22
CA VAL A 18 -0.26 -1.09 0.61
C VAL A 18 1.12 -1.73 0.81
N ARG A 19 2.22 -0.97 0.68
CA ARG A 19 3.58 -1.47 0.94
C ARG A 19 3.74 -1.90 2.40
N SER A 20 3.36 -1.06 3.36
CA SER A 20 3.42 -1.40 4.79
C SER A 20 2.59 -2.64 5.13
N PHE A 21 1.43 -2.82 4.48
CA PHE A 21 0.63 -4.03 4.66
C PHE A 21 1.32 -5.27 4.10
N CYS A 22 1.92 -5.19 2.91
CA CYS A 22 2.74 -6.28 2.37
C CYS A 22 3.93 -6.63 3.27
N ASP A 23 4.58 -5.63 3.87
CA ASP A 23 5.68 -5.83 4.82
C ASP A 23 5.20 -6.54 6.08
N PHE A 24 4.08 -6.11 6.66
CA PHE A 24 3.44 -6.78 7.80
C PHE A 24 3.20 -8.27 7.53
N LEU A 25 2.62 -8.62 6.37
CA LEU A 25 2.39 -10.02 6.01
C LEU A 25 3.70 -10.78 5.78
N SER A 26 4.69 -10.15 5.15
CA SER A 26 5.99 -10.76 4.87
C SER A 26 6.81 -11.03 6.15
N GLN A 27 6.57 -10.26 7.22
CA GLN A 27 7.19 -10.44 8.54
C GLN A 27 6.46 -11.49 9.41
N GLY A 28 5.51 -12.25 8.85
CA GLY A 28 4.76 -13.29 9.56
C GLY A 28 3.39 -12.83 10.08
N GLY A 29 2.93 -11.64 9.69
CA GLY A 29 1.56 -11.23 9.90
C GLY A 29 0.58 -12.16 9.18
N ILE A 30 -0.48 -12.59 9.88
CA ILE A 30 -1.49 -13.51 9.34
C ILE A 30 -2.82 -12.76 9.24
N VAL A 31 -3.51 -12.93 8.11
CA VAL A 31 -4.86 -12.41 7.92
C VAL A 31 -5.82 -13.57 7.73
N ARG A 32 -6.85 -13.60 8.57
CA ARG A 32 -7.92 -14.58 8.49
C ARG A 32 -9.26 -13.89 8.37
N VAL A 33 -10.15 -14.44 7.56
CA VAL A 33 -11.49 -13.90 7.32
C VAL A 33 -12.55 -14.96 7.58
N ALA A 34 -13.64 -14.55 8.23
CA ALA A 34 -14.87 -15.32 8.27
C ALA A 34 -15.80 -14.78 7.16
N LEU A 35 -16.35 -15.66 6.33
CA LEU A 35 -17.20 -15.25 5.20
C LEU A 35 -18.59 -14.78 5.63
N LYS A 36 -18.97 -15.07 6.87
CA LYS A 36 -20.20 -14.65 7.54
C LYS A 36 -20.03 -14.79 9.05
N ASP A 37 -20.91 -14.15 9.81
CA ASP A 37 -20.92 -14.26 11.26
C ASP A 37 -21.07 -15.72 11.71
N GLY A 38 -20.29 -16.12 12.69
CA GLY A 38 -20.24 -17.49 13.21
C GLY A 38 -19.51 -18.51 12.32
N ALA A 39 -19.00 -18.12 11.14
CA ALA A 39 -18.18 -19.02 10.32
C ALA A 39 -16.73 -19.13 10.84
N PRO A 40 -16.04 -20.26 10.57
CA PRO A 40 -14.62 -20.38 10.91
C PRO A 40 -13.77 -19.42 10.10
N TYR A 41 -12.75 -18.87 10.76
CA TYR A 41 -11.75 -18.02 10.14
C TYR A 41 -10.87 -18.84 9.19
N LYS A 42 -10.79 -18.40 7.92
CA LYS A 42 -9.90 -18.98 6.91
C LYS A 42 -8.68 -18.11 6.72
N ASP A 43 -7.51 -18.72 6.67
CA ASP A 43 -6.28 -18.03 6.30
C ASP A 43 -6.32 -17.62 4.83
N VAL A 44 -6.14 -16.32 4.59
CA VAL A 44 -6.12 -15.71 3.26
C VAL A 44 -4.83 -14.92 3.02
N THR A 45 -3.83 -15.10 3.88
CA THR A 45 -2.59 -14.31 3.92
C THR A 45 -1.89 -14.31 2.57
N ALA A 46 -1.63 -15.50 2.00
CA ALA A 46 -0.92 -15.62 0.72
C ALA A 46 -1.67 -14.97 -0.44
N VAL A 47 -2.99 -15.17 -0.49
CA VAL A 47 -3.85 -14.60 -1.55
C VAL A 47 -3.91 -13.07 -1.43
N LEU A 48 -4.04 -12.55 -0.21
CA LEU A 48 -4.04 -11.11 0.03
C LEU A 48 -2.68 -10.48 -0.26
N LEU A 49 -1.58 -11.11 0.14
CA LEU A 49 -0.23 -10.62 -0.16
C LEU A 49 0.00 -10.48 -1.66
N GLU A 50 -0.32 -11.51 -2.44
CA GLU A 50 -0.16 -11.47 -3.89
C GLU A 50 -1.02 -10.38 -4.53
N ARG A 51 -2.29 -10.26 -4.11
CA ARG A 51 -3.18 -9.20 -4.60
C ARG A 51 -2.65 -7.81 -4.27
N LYS A 52 -2.12 -7.62 -3.06
CA LYS A 52 -1.62 -6.32 -2.58
C LYS A 52 -0.30 -5.95 -3.23
N ARG A 53 0.58 -6.91 -3.54
CA ARG A 53 1.79 -6.67 -4.36
C ARG A 53 1.43 -6.14 -5.74
N ARG A 54 0.49 -6.76 -6.43
CA ARG A 54 0.00 -6.29 -7.74
C ARG A 54 -0.63 -4.90 -7.67
N GLU A 55 -1.37 -4.61 -6.60
CA GLU A 55 -1.92 -3.27 -6.35
C GLU A 55 -0.80 -2.23 -6.17
N ALA A 56 0.23 -2.55 -5.38
CA ALA A 56 1.38 -1.66 -5.18
C ALA A 56 2.10 -1.37 -6.50
N GLU A 57 2.36 -2.39 -7.32
CA GLU A 57 2.99 -2.21 -8.64
C GLU A 57 2.15 -1.34 -9.58
N ALA A 58 0.82 -1.51 -9.58
CA ALA A 58 -0.07 -0.71 -10.40
C ALA A 58 -0.09 0.76 -9.95
N LEU A 59 -0.11 1.01 -8.63
CA LEU A 59 -0.04 2.36 -8.06
C LEU A 59 1.31 3.02 -8.37
N ASP A 60 2.41 2.28 -8.24
CA ASP A 60 3.76 2.76 -8.54
C ASP A 60 3.91 3.16 -10.02
N ARG A 61 3.45 2.30 -10.95
CA ARG A 61 3.40 2.61 -12.38
C ARG A 61 2.54 3.84 -12.67
N THR A 62 1.39 3.96 -12.01
CA THR A 62 0.47 5.10 -12.19
C THR A 62 1.11 6.40 -11.71
N ARG A 63 1.75 6.38 -10.52
CA ARG A 63 2.49 7.52 -9.97
C ARG A 63 3.57 8.00 -10.93
N ARG A 64 4.47 7.10 -11.35
CA ARG A 64 5.59 7.42 -12.25
C ARG A 64 5.12 7.98 -13.60
N ARG A 65 3.98 7.51 -14.11
CA ARG A 65 3.40 8.01 -15.37
C ARG A 65 2.80 9.42 -15.22
N LEU A 66 2.12 9.69 -14.11
CA LEU A 66 1.43 10.97 -13.90
C LEU A 66 2.33 12.06 -13.34
N TYR A 67 3.36 11.67 -12.57
CA TYR A 67 4.27 12.57 -11.87
C TYR A 67 5.73 12.15 -12.08
N PRO A 68 6.24 12.22 -13.32
CA PRO A 68 7.59 11.78 -13.66
C PRO A 68 8.69 12.61 -12.98
N ASP A 69 8.40 13.89 -12.70
CA ASP A 69 9.36 14.84 -12.12
C ASP A 69 9.49 14.71 -10.59
N LEU A 70 8.59 13.96 -9.94
CA LEU A 70 8.60 13.75 -8.50
C LEU A 70 9.34 12.45 -8.14
N SER A 71 10.32 12.56 -7.23
CA SER A 71 11.19 11.43 -6.85
C SER A 71 10.43 10.36 -6.04
N ASP A 72 10.93 9.12 -6.05
CA ASP A 72 10.36 8.04 -5.22
C ASP A 72 10.60 8.28 -3.72
N GLU A 73 11.56 9.13 -3.34
CA GLU A 73 11.94 9.43 -1.96
C GLU A 73 10.90 10.31 -1.24
N GLU A 74 10.18 11.17 -1.96
CA GLU A 74 9.08 11.98 -1.42
C GLU A 74 7.85 11.16 -1.02
N VAL A 75 7.74 9.91 -1.49
CA VAL A 75 6.62 8.99 -1.21
C VAL A 75 6.74 8.37 0.19
N MET A 76 7.95 8.37 0.76
CA MET A 76 8.26 7.77 2.06
C MET A 76 9.03 8.77 2.94
N PRO A 77 8.46 9.95 3.28
CA PRO A 77 9.13 10.81 4.25
C PRO A 77 9.28 10.01 5.55
N PRO A 78 10.48 9.97 6.17
CA PRO A 78 10.71 9.14 7.35
C PRO A 78 9.64 9.45 8.39
N LEU A 79 8.98 8.40 8.90
CA LEU A 79 7.87 8.53 9.86
C LEU A 79 8.31 9.18 11.18
N TYR A 80 9.61 9.26 11.41
CA TYR A 80 10.23 9.85 12.58
C TYR A 80 11.28 10.86 12.13
N SER A 81 11.14 12.10 12.61
CA SER A 81 12.22 13.08 12.60
C SER A 81 13.37 12.50 13.42
N ARG A 82 14.53 12.28 12.80
CA ARG A 82 15.75 11.98 13.54
C ARG A 82 16.19 13.30 14.19
N HIS A 83 15.74 13.51 15.42
CA HIS A 83 16.20 14.59 16.30
C HIS A 83 17.69 14.44 16.60
#